data_AF-A0A166DTP0-F1
#
_entry.id   AF-A0A166DTP0-F1
#
_cell.length_a   1.000
_cell.length_b   1.000
_cell.length_c   1.000
_cell.angle_alpha   90.00
_cell.angle_beta   90.00
_cell.angle_gamma   90.00
#
_symmetry.space_group_name_H-M   'P 1'
#
loop_
_entity.id
_entity.type
_entity.pdbx_description
1 polymer ?
#
loop_
_entity_poly.entity_id
_entity_poly.type
_entity_poly.pdbx_seq_one_letter_code
_entity_poly.pdbx_strand_id
1 'polypeptide(L)'
;MTEDCEQTRVDFTEELELRRNMLHESIARLIGFSVASDRTRMIVVETGTIVAYAYLQSLPTDVRLYECIRIMNECSAGYMFLYDHKVSWKSCLNNVVLDARDKQLRIGALGEFDSYWNDSNQRMESVTTQLVAGRGRVAVLLYECLSLTGTHQMGFGVEYGHSNNASNNAHRNCIY
;
A
#
# COMPACT_ATOMS: atom_id res chain seq x y z
N MET A 1 -9.99 33.20 -2.58
CA MET A 1 -10.95 32.07 -2.63
C MET A 1 -11.05 31.39 -4.00
N THR A 2 -10.55 32.00 -5.08
CA THR A 2 -10.54 31.40 -6.43
C THR A 2 -9.34 30.49 -6.71
N GLU A 3 -8.16 30.79 -6.13
CA GLU A 3 -6.93 29.98 -6.32
C GLU A 3 -7.06 28.53 -5.81
N ASP A 4 -7.75 28.32 -4.69
CA ASP A 4 -7.94 27.00 -4.07
C ASP A 4 -8.79 26.05 -4.96
N CYS A 5 -9.78 26.60 -5.66
CA CYS A 5 -10.63 25.84 -6.58
C CYS A 5 -9.86 25.41 -7.83
N GLU A 6 -9.02 26.29 -8.37
CA GLU A 6 -8.20 25.97 -9.55
C GLU A 6 -7.11 24.95 -9.20
N GLN A 7 -6.45 25.07 -8.04
CA GLN A 7 -5.46 24.08 -7.60
C GLN A 7 -6.10 22.70 -7.43
N THR A 8 -7.27 22.63 -6.78
CA THR A 8 -8.03 21.35 -6.63
C THR A 8 -8.35 20.70 -7.98
N ARG A 9 -8.60 21.50 -9.03
CA ARG A 9 -8.86 20.99 -10.39
C ARG A 9 -7.60 20.43 -11.04
N VAL A 10 -6.48 21.10 -10.85
CA VAL A 10 -5.17 20.65 -11.35
C VAL A 10 -4.81 19.33 -10.68
N ASP A 11 -4.81 19.27 -9.34
CA ASP A 11 -4.45 18.07 -8.57
C ASP A 11 -5.30 16.85 -8.96
N PHE A 12 -6.61 17.05 -9.16
CA PHE A 12 -7.51 15.99 -9.61
C PHE A 12 -7.19 15.51 -11.03
N THR A 13 -6.85 16.43 -11.93
CA THR A 13 -6.51 16.07 -13.32
C THR A 13 -5.19 15.31 -13.37
N GLU A 14 -4.20 15.72 -12.56
CA GLU A 14 -2.92 15.02 -12.43
C GLU A 14 -3.10 13.61 -11.87
N GLU A 15 -3.90 13.44 -10.81
CA GLU A 15 -4.22 12.13 -10.25
C GLU A 15 -4.96 11.22 -11.26
N LEU A 16 -5.84 11.79 -12.10
CA LEU A 16 -6.53 11.05 -13.16
C LEU A 16 -5.57 10.55 -14.23
N GLU A 17 -4.70 11.42 -14.75
CA GLU A 17 -3.72 11.06 -15.77
C GLU A 17 -2.71 10.05 -15.21
N LEU A 18 -2.33 10.19 -13.94
CA LEU A 18 -1.51 9.22 -13.24
C LEU A 18 -2.16 7.82 -13.26
N ARG A 19 -3.40 7.71 -12.76
CA ARG A 19 -4.12 6.43 -12.65
C ARG A 19 -4.48 5.83 -14.00
N ARG A 20 -4.72 6.65 -15.02
CA ARG A 20 -5.00 6.20 -16.39
C ARG A 20 -3.82 5.45 -17.00
N ASN A 21 -2.60 5.84 -16.65
CA ASN A 21 -1.37 5.26 -17.20
C ASN A 21 -0.83 4.08 -16.37
N MET A 22 -1.39 3.81 -15.18
CA MET A 22 -0.96 2.71 -14.32
C MET A 22 -1.70 1.41 -14.66
N LEU A 23 -1.11 0.62 -15.56
CA LEU A 23 -1.62 -0.70 -15.95
C LEU A 23 -0.73 -1.81 -15.38
N HIS A 24 -1.11 -2.33 -14.21
CA HIS A 24 -0.42 -3.43 -13.54
C HIS A 24 -1.43 -4.24 -12.72
N GLU A 25 -1.25 -5.57 -12.63
CA GLU A 25 -2.21 -6.48 -11.99
C GLU A 25 -2.49 -6.14 -10.53
N SER A 26 -1.46 -5.76 -9.77
CA SER A 26 -1.60 -5.35 -8.36
C SER A 26 -2.14 -3.94 -8.17
N ILE A 27 -2.37 -3.14 -9.22
CA ILE A 27 -2.82 -1.75 -9.12
C ILE A 27 -4.31 -1.66 -9.45
N ALA A 28 -5.08 -0.95 -8.63
CA ALA A 28 -6.49 -0.76 -8.84
C ALA A 28 -6.74 0.04 -10.13
N ARG A 29 -7.50 -0.56 -11.05
CA ARG A 29 -7.80 0.06 -12.33
C ARG A 29 -8.80 1.19 -12.18
N LEU A 30 -8.51 2.33 -12.82
CA LEU A 30 -9.45 3.42 -13.02
C LEU A 30 -10.59 2.95 -13.94
N ILE A 31 -11.83 2.99 -13.46
CA ILE A 31 -13.03 2.72 -14.27
C ILE A 31 -13.54 4.01 -14.90
N GLY A 32 -13.49 5.11 -14.16
CA GLY A 32 -13.96 6.40 -14.63
C GLY A 32 -13.86 7.47 -13.57
N PHE A 33 -14.41 8.63 -13.87
CA PHE A 33 -14.44 9.76 -12.95
C PHE A 33 -15.74 10.52 -13.10
N SER A 34 -16.10 11.28 -12.07
CA SER A 34 -17.28 12.13 -12.09
C SER A 34 -16.96 13.46 -11.42
N VAL A 35 -17.51 14.54 -11.98
CA VAL A 35 -17.49 15.87 -11.36
C VAL A 35 -18.92 16.15 -10.92
N ALA A 36 -19.19 15.90 -9.63
CA ALA A 36 -20.52 16.06 -9.07
C ALA A 36 -20.86 17.54 -8.78
N SER A 37 -19.83 18.37 -8.51
CA SER A 37 -19.96 19.82 -8.35
C SER A 37 -18.59 20.51 -8.51
N ASP A 38 -18.55 21.84 -8.44
CA ASP A 38 -17.30 22.61 -8.41
C ASP A 38 -16.35 22.18 -7.29
N ARG A 39 -16.89 21.63 -6.19
CA ARG A 39 -16.13 21.20 -5.00
C ARG A 39 -15.99 19.69 -4.87
N THR A 40 -16.74 18.90 -5.64
CA THR A 40 -16.80 17.45 -5.46
C THR A 40 -16.46 16.75 -6.76
N ARG A 41 -15.33 16.05 -6.74
CA ARG A 41 -14.83 15.22 -7.83
C ARG A 41 -14.60 13.82 -7.29
N MET A 42 -14.86 12.81 -8.11
CA MET A 42 -14.85 11.42 -7.71
C MET A 42 -14.04 10.63 -8.73
N ILE A 43 -13.16 9.78 -8.22
CA ILE A 43 -12.47 8.75 -8.98
C ILE A 43 -13.17 7.43 -8.69
N VAL A 44 -13.58 6.72 -9.74
CA VAL A 44 -14.22 5.42 -9.64
C VAL A 44 -13.18 4.36 -10.01
N VAL A 45 -12.81 3.55 -9.02
CA VAL A 45 -11.90 2.41 -9.18
C VAL A 45 -12.68 1.10 -9.20
N GLU A 46 -12.01 0.00 -9.54
CA GLU A 46 -12.60 -1.35 -9.51
C GLU A 46 -13.35 -1.66 -8.20
N THR A 47 -14.53 -2.27 -8.37
CA THR A 47 -15.49 -2.53 -7.29
C THR A 47 -15.33 -3.94 -6.72
N GLY A 48 -15.89 -4.14 -5.52
CA GLY A 48 -15.92 -5.44 -4.88
C GLY A 48 -14.58 -5.78 -4.24
N THR A 49 -14.05 -4.89 -3.41
CA THR A 49 -12.84 -5.14 -2.63
C THR A 49 -13.17 -5.54 -1.20
N ILE A 50 -12.27 -6.30 -0.56
CA ILE A 50 -12.31 -6.66 0.86
C ILE A 50 -11.03 -6.22 1.53
N VAL A 51 -11.10 -5.86 2.82
CA VAL A 51 -9.90 -5.47 3.59
C VAL A 51 -9.01 -6.70 3.80
N ALA A 52 -7.75 -6.60 3.36
CA ALA A 52 -6.79 -7.70 3.40
C ALA A 52 -6.58 -8.21 4.84
N TYR A 53 -6.48 -7.30 5.80
CA TYR A 53 -6.32 -7.66 7.21
C TYR A 53 -7.50 -8.50 7.73
N ALA A 54 -8.74 -8.06 7.48
CA ALA A 54 -9.93 -8.78 7.91
C ALA A 54 -10.02 -10.17 7.27
N TYR A 55 -9.70 -10.26 5.97
CA TYR A 55 -9.59 -11.53 5.25
C TYR A 55 -8.56 -12.46 5.90
N LEU A 56 -7.33 -11.98 6.14
CA LEU A 56 -6.27 -12.77 6.78
C LEU A 56 -6.68 -13.26 8.18
N GLN A 57 -7.36 -12.42 8.97
CA GLN A 57 -7.84 -12.82 10.30
C GLN A 57 -8.92 -13.92 10.24
N SER A 58 -9.66 -14.04 9.13
CA SER A 58 -10.66 -15.09 8.96
C SER A 58 -10.07 -16.48 8.68
N LEU A 59 -8.77 -16.56 8.33
CA LEU A 59 -8.14 -17.80 7.88
C LEU A 59 -7.52 -18.62 9.03
N PRO A 60 -7.47 -19.96 8.88
CA PRO A 60 -6.60 -20.83 9.68
C PRO A 60 -5.15 -20.36 9.66
N THR A 61 -4.39 -20.63 10.73
CA THR A 61 -3.05 -20.04 10.92
C THR A 61 -2.04 -20.43 9.83
N ASP A 62 -2.08 -21.68 9.39
CA ASP A 62 -1.28 -22.23 8.30
C ASP A 62 -1.64 -21.58 6.96
N VAL A 63 -2.92 -21.53 6.60
CA VAL A 63 -3.40 -20.87 5.38
C VAL A 63 -3.07 -19.37 5.38
N ARG A 64 -3.23 -18.71 6.53
CA ARG A 64 -2.89 -17.29 6.70
C ARG A 64 -1.43 -17.00 6.40
N LEU A 65 -0.49 -17.89 6.79
CA LEU A 65 0.93 -17.70 6.50
C LEU A 65 1.19 -17.69 5.00
N TYR A 66 0.64 -18.67 4.26
CA TYR A 66 0.75 -18.72 2.81
C TYR A 66 0.14 -17.49 2.14
N GLU A 67 -1.04 -17.07 2.58
CA GLU A 67 -1.71 -15.88 2.05
C GLU A 67 -0.96 -14.58 2.36
N CYS A 68 -0.33 -14.46 3.54
CA CYS A 68 0.56 -13.34 3.83
C CYS A 68 1.73 -13.29 2.84
N ILE A 69 2.38 -14.43 2.55
CA ILE A 69 3.49 -14.49 1.58
C ILE A 69 3.02 -14.07 0.18
N ARG A 70 1.87 -14.59 -0.27
CA ARG A 70 1.30 -14.21 -1.56
C ARG A 70 1.05 -12.69 -1.65
N ILE A 71 0.37 -12.11 -0.67
CA ILE A 71 0.03 -10.67 -0.66
C ILE A 71 1.31 -9.83 -0.60
N MET A 72 2.32 -10.22 0.18
CA MET A 72 3.60 -9.50 0.21
C MET A 72 4.32 -9.52 -1.14
N ASN A 73 4.30 -10.65 -1.85
CA ASN A 73 4.88 -10.73 -3.20
C ASN A 73 4.15 -9.80 -4.18
N GLU A 74 2.82 -9.77 -4.12
CA GLU A 74 2.00 -8.84 -4.93
C GLU A 74 2.26 -7.36 -4.55
N CYS A 75 2.46 -7.08 -3.26
CA CYS A 75 2.88 -5.75 -2.79
C CYS A 75 4.24 -5.38 -3.36
N SER A 76 5.22 -6.29 -3.32
CA SER A 76 6.56 -6.05 -3.84
C SER A 76 6.55 -5.75 -5.33
N ALA A 77 5.84 -6.56 -6.12
CA ALA A 77 5.67 -6.32 -7.56
C ALA A 77 5.00 -4.96 -7.83
N GLY A 78 3.94 -4.64 -7.09
CA GLY A 78 3.23 -3.37 -7.22
C GLY A 78 4.08 -2.15 -6.85
N TYR A 79 4.81 -2.19 -5.73
CA TYR A 79 5.70 -1.09 -5.33
C TYR A 79 6.90 -0.93 -6.27
N MET A 80 7.42 -2.04 -6.83
CA MET A 80 8.46 -1.98 -7.87
C MET A 80 7.94 -1.28 -9.12
N PHE A 81 6.73 -1.63 -9.58
CA PHE A 81 6.07 -0.93 -10.68
C PHE A 81 5.91 0.57 -10.38
N LEU A 82 5.43 0.94 -9.19
CA LEU A 82 5.27 2.35 -8.80
C LEU A 82 6.61 3.10 -8.77
N TYR A 83 7.67 2.46 -8.27
CA TYR A 83 9.02 3.02 -8.22
C TYR A 83 9.56 3.36 -9.62
N ASP A 84 9.34 2.46 -10.60
CA ASP A 84 9.71 2.69 -12.00
C ASP A 84 8.95 3.88 -12.62
N HIS A 85 7.75 4.16 -12.10
CA HIS A 85 6.92 5.31 -12.50
C HIS A 85 7.12 6.56 -11.64
N LYS A 86 8.14 6.56 -10.76
CA LYS A 86 8.46 7.69 -9.86
C LYS A 86 7.31 8.10 -8.94
N VAL A 87 6.52 7.12 -8.55
CA VAL A 87 5.37 7.29 -7.66
C VAL A 87 5.51 6.33 -6.47
N SER A 88 4.89 6.69 -5.35
CA SER A 88 4.68 5.80 -4.23
C SER A 88 3.22 5.80 -3.80
N TRP A 89 2.81 4.73 -3.12
CA TRP A 89 1.48 4.62 -2.53
C TRP A 89 1.57 4.78 -1.02
N LYS A 90 0.78 5.69 -0.47
CA LYS A 90 0.64 5.90 0.97
C LYS A 90 -0.59 5.15 1.46
N SER A 91 -0.35 4.08 2.20
CA SER A 91 -1.39 3.22 2.74
C SER A 91 -1.37 3.14 4.26
N CYS A 92 -2.54 2.89 4.84
CA CYS A 92 -2.72 2.34 6.17
C CYS A 92 -3.29 0.91 6.09
N LEU A 93 -3.37 0.21 7.22
CA LEU A 93 -3.80 -1.20 7.29
C LEU A 93 -5.12 -1.47 6.56
N ASN A 94 -6.10 -0.59 6.72
CA ASN A 94 -7.45 -0.78 6.14
C ASN A 94 -7.52 -0.38 4.65
N ASN A 95 -6.50 0.30 4.12
CA ASN A 95 -6.41 0.65 2.71
C ASN A 95 -5.79 -0.46 1.87
N VAL A 96 -5.19 -1.48 2.52
CA VAL A 96 -4.74 -2.68 1.84
C VAL A 96 -5.95 -3.56 1.58
N VAL A 97 -6.34 -3.62 0.31
CA VAL A 97 -7.55 -4.33 -0.10
C VAL A 97 -7.24 -5.36 -1.18
N LEU A 98 -8.05 -6.40 -1.18
CA LEU A 98 -8.03 -7.49 -2.15
C LEU A 98 -9.32 -7.44 -2.97
N ASP A 99 -9.27 -7.88 -4.22
CA ASP A 99 -10.47 -8.18 -4.99
C ASP A 99 -11.26 -9.33 -4.32
N ALA A 100 -12.58 -9.15 -4.16
CA ALA A 100 -13.43 -10.09 -3.45
C ALA A 100 -13.61 -11.42 -4.19
N ARG A 101 -13.36 -11.47 -5.50
CA ARG A 101 -13.51 -12.67 -6.34
C ARG A 101 -12.24 -13.49 -6.32
N ASP A 102 -11.12 -12.90 -6.73
CA ASP A 102 -9.85 -13.62 -6.96
C ASP A 102 -8.80 -13.42 -5.85
N LYS A 103 -9.06 -12.53 -4.88
CA LYS A 103 -8.18 -12.20 -3.76
C LYS A 103 -6.86 -11.55 -4.15
N GLN A 104 -6.75 -11.03 -5.38
CA GLN A 104 -5.59 -10.26 -5.80
C GLN A 104 -5.55 -8.89 -5.11
N LEU A 105 -4.35 -8.43 -4.79
CA LEU A 105 -4.09 -7.12 -4.22
C LEU A 105 -4.49 -6.01 -5.21
N ARG A 106 -5.09 -4.94 -4.70
CA ARG A 106 -5.45 -3.73 -5.46
C ARG A 106 -4.91 -2.47 -4.78
N ILE A 107 -3.62 -2.21 -4.97
CA ILE A 107 -2.93 -0.99 -4.53
C ILE A 107 -3.61 0.23 -5.14
N GLY A 108 -3.77 1.28 -4.33
CA GLY A 108 -4.36 2.54 -4.79
C GLY A 108 -5.88 2.50 -4.96
N ALA A 109 -6.55 1.38 -4.66
CA ALA A 109 -8.02 1.37 -4.54
C ALA A 109 -8.48 2.29 -3.40
N LEU A 110 -7.68 2.37 -2.34
CA LEU A 110 -7.78 3.31 -1.23
C LEU A 110 -6.40 3.93 -0.97
N GLY A 111 -6.37 5.06 -0.26
CA GLY A 111 -5.14 5.81 -0.01
C GLY A 111 -4.73 6.71 -1.17
N GLU A 112 -3.54 7.28 -1.05
CA GLU A 112 -3.05 8.36 -1.91
C GLU A 112 -1.77 7.94 -2.64
N PHE A 113 -1.63 8.39 -3.88
CA PHE A 113 -0.35 8.34 -4.57
C PHE A 113 0.40 9.66 -4.35
N ASP A 114 1.72 9.60 -4.28
CA ASP A 114 2.57 10.78 -4.21
C ASP A 114 3.92 10.56 -4.91
N SER A 115 4.69 11.63 -5.06
CA SER A 115 6.00 11.60 -5.72
C SER A 115 7.15 11.15 -4.80
N TYR A 116 6.87 10.66 -3.59
CA TYR A 116 7.90 10.23 -2.63
C TYR A 116 8.31 8.77 -2.89
N TRP A 117 8.64 8.45 -4.13
CA TRP A 117 8.99 7.10 -4.59
C TRP A 117 10.21 6.48 -3.92
N ASN A 118 11.13 7.30 -3.38
CA ASN A 118 12.26 6.81 -2.56
C ASN A 118 11.78 6.14 -1.26
N ASP A 119 10.58 6.47 -0.78
CA ASP A 119 10.01 5.88 0.43
C ASP A 119 9.27 4.56 0.15
N SER A 120 9.16 4.14 -1.11
CA SER A 120 8.37 2.96 -1.51
C SER A 120 8.78 1.68 -0.77
N ASN A 121 10.08 1.48 -0.53
CA ASN A 121 10.56 0.32 0.25
C ASN A 121 10.07 0.37 1.70
N GLN A 122 10.22 1.51 2.37
CA GLN A 122 9.77 1.69 3.75
C GLN A 122 8.23 1.55 3.85
N ARG A 123 7.49 2.05 2.86
CA ARG A 123 6.03 1.97 2.82
C ARG A 123 5.54 0.55 2.58
N MET A 124 6.22 -0.21 1.73
CA MET A 124 5.99 -1.64 1.55
C MET A 124 6.25 -2.41 2.86
N GLU A 125 7.38 -2.19 3.53
CA GLU A 125 7.69 -2.81 4.82
C GLU A 125 6.65 -2.48 5.89
N SER A 126 6.16 -1.24 5.90
CA SER A 126 5.09 -0.81 6.80
C SER A 126 3.79 -1.57 6.55
N VAL A 127 3.38 -1.73 5.28
CA VAL A 127 2.21 -2.54 4.91
C VAL A 127 2.38 -3.99 5.38
N THR A 128 3.54 -4.59 5.10
CA THR A 128 3.87 -5.95 5.55
C THR A 128 3.78 -6.09 7.06
N THR A 129 4.42 -5.18 7.79
CA THR A 129 4.40 -5.19 9.26
C THR A 129 2.97 -5.11 9.78
N GLN A 130 2.17 -4.21 9.21
CA GLN A 130 0.77 -4.01 9.59
C GLN A 130 -0.08 -5.27 9.35
N LEU A 131 0.07 -5.94 8.20
CA LEU A 131 -0.66 -7.19 7.89
C LEU A 131 -0.29 -8.33 8.85
N VAL A 132 0.94 -8.33 9.34
CA VAL A 132 1.52 -9.43 10.15
C VAL A 132 1.40 -9.19 11.66
N ALA A 133 1.27 -7.93 12.08
CA ALA A 133 1.23 -7.50 13.49
C ALA A 133 0.05 -8.08 14.32
N GLY A 134 -0.82 -8.88 13.71
CA GLY A 134 -1.90 -9.59 14.42
C GLY A 134 -1.45 -10.72 15.36
N ARG A 135 -0.33 -11.43 15.12
CA ARG A 135 0.19 -12.50 16.03
C ARG A 135 1.69 -12.80 15.84
N GLY A 136 2.46 -12.74 16.94
CA GLY A 136 3.94 -12.79 16.96
C GLY A 136 4.67 -14.05 16.43
N ARG A 137 3.98 -15.17 16.11
CA ARG A 137 4.63 -16.34 15.48
C ARG A 137 4.74 -16.24 13.96
N VAL A 138 3.90 -15.42 13.33
CA VAL A 138 3.88 -15.25 11.87
C VAL A 138 4.95 -14.24 11.43
N ALA A 139 5.25 -13.24 12.28
CA ALA A 139 6.30 -12.25 12.04
C ALA A 139 7.69 -12.86 11.86
N VAL A 140 8.08 -13.79 12.72
CA VAL A 140 9.45 -14.37 12.72
C VAL A 140 9.72 -15.16 11.43
N LEU A 141 8.79 -16.01 11.00
CA LEU A 141 8.95 -16.82 9.79
C LEU A 141 8.95 -15.98 8.50
N LEU A 142 8.23 -14.86 8.49
CA LEU A 142 8.17 -13.98 7.32
C LEU A 142 9.45 -13.16 7.17
N TYR A 143 10.04 -12.65 8.26
CA TYR A 143 11.34 -11.97 8.22
C TYR A 143 12.46 -12.89 7.73
N GLU A 144 12.46 -14.16 8.14
CA GLU A 144 13.41 -15.17 7.65
C GLU A 144 13.18 -15.50 6.16
N CYS A 145 11.93 -15.58 5.69
CA CYS A 145 11.65 -15.78 4.27
C CYS A 145 12.06 -14.56 3.42
N LEU A 146 11.79 -13.34 3.89
CA LEU A 146 12.13 -12.09 3.19
C LEU A 146 13.64 -11.88 3.04
N SER A 147 14.42 -12.37 4.00
CA SER A 147 15.89 -12.35 3.94
C SER A 147 16.47 -13.43 3.01
N LEU A 148 15.72 -14.49 2.70
CA LEU A 148 16.11 -15.56 1.78
C LEU A 148 15.71 -15.33 0.32
N THR A 149 14.64 -14.56 0.06
CA THR A 149 14.16 -14.28 -1.32
C THR A 149 14.96 -13.20 -2.06
N GLY A 150 16.06 -12.72 -1.50
CA GLY A 150 17.02 -11.90 -2.26
C GLY A 150 16.49 -10.54 -2.68
N THR A 151 15.88 -9.77 -1.77
CA THR A 151 15.69 -8.33 -1.97
C THR A 151 17.02 -7.56 -2.05
N HIS A 152 18.18 -8.23 -1.98
CA HIS A 152 19.55 -7.73 -2.08
C HIS A 152 19.92 -6.87 -3.30
N GLN A 153 19.04 -6.65 -4.28
CA GLN A 153 19.33 -5.75 -5.40
C GLN A 153 19.01 -4.26 -5.14
N MET A 154 18.39 -3.91 -4.02
CA MET A 154 18.24 -2.50 -3.63
C MET A 154 19.09 -2.20 -2.39
N GLY A 155 20.33 -1.74 -2.63
CA GLY A 155 21.35 -1.27 -1.68
C GLY A 155 20.96 -1.20 -0.21
N PHE A 156 21.38 -2.19 0.57
CA PHE A 156 21.16 -2.28 2.01
C PHE A 156 22.30 -1.58 2.75
N GLY A 157 21.95 -0.57 3.53
CA GLY A 157 22.75 -0.06 4.63
C GLY A 157 21.84 0.16 5.82
N VAL A 158 21.71 -0.84 6.69
CA VAL A 158 21.17 -0.64 8.05
C VAL A 158 22.26 -1.08 9.01
N GLU A 159 23.00 -0.10 9.53
CA GLU A 159 23.84 -0.30 10.70
C GLU A 159 22.94 -0.60 11.89
N TYR A 160 23.05 -1.82 12.44
CA TYR A 160 22.46 -2.16 13.73
C TYR A 160 23.27 -1.50 14.85
N GLY A 161 22.93 -0.26 15.18
CA GLY A 161 23.35 0.37 16.42
C GLY A 161 22.54 -0.20 17.59
N HIS A 162 23.15 -1.10 18.37
CA HIS A 162 22.68 -1.41 19.72
C HIS A 162 22.73 -0.13 20.57
N SER A 163 21.57 0.42 20.93
CA SER A 163 21.45 1.44 21.96
C SER A 163 20.14 1.26 22.71
N ASN A 164 20.25 0.70 23.91
CA ASN A 164 19.25 0.86 24.97
C ASN A 164 19.08 2.36 25.24
N ASN A 165 17.91 2.94 24.97
CA ASN A 165 17.27 3.93 25.85
C ASN A 165 15.86 4.31 25.37
N ALA A 166 14.90 4.03 26.26
CA ALA A 166 13.82 4.91 26.69
C ALA A 166 12.95 5.63 25.63
N SER A 167 11.69 5.18 25.56
CA SER A 167 10.47 6.00 25.58
C SER A 167 10.41 7.31 24.76
N ASN A 168 9.71 7.28 23.62
CA ASN A 168 8.50 8.09 23.33
C ASN A 168 8.24 8.18 21.82
N ASN A 169 6.95 8.20 21.46
CA ASN A 169 6.34 8.63 20.19
C ASN A 169 6.52 7.75 18.95
N ALA A 170 5.48 6.95 18.66
CA ALA A 170 4.75 7.01 17.38
C ALA A 170 3.45 6.18 17.43
N HIS A 171 2.58 6.45 18.41
CA HIS A 171 1.14 6.14 18.30
C HIS A 171 0.41 7.44 17.98
N ARG A 172 0.56 7.96 16.76
CA ARG A 172 -0.36 8.96 16.24
C ARG A 172 -0.57 8.77 14.73
N ASN A 173 -1.85 8.79 14.39
CA ASN A 173 -2.43 9.06 13.07
C ASN A 173 -2.48 7.90 12.08
N CYS A 174 -3.49 7.05 12.27
CA CYS A 174 -4.39 6.61 11.19
C CYS A 174 -5.80 6.44 11.79
N ILE A 175 -6.46 7.57 12.07
CA ILE A 175 -7.92 7.65 12.20
C ILE A 175 -8.31 8.79 11.26
N TYR A 176 -8.87 8.44 10.10
CA TYR A 176 -10.07 9.01 9.49
C TYR A 176 -10.52 8.05 8.40
#